data_AF-A0A292QUB6-F1
#
_entry.id   AF-A0A292QUB6-F1
#
_cell.length_a   1.000
_cell.length_b   1.000
_cell.length_c   1.000
_cell.angle_alpha   90.00
_cell.angle_beta   90.00
_cell.angle_gamma   90.00
#
_symmetry.space_group_name_H-M   'P 1'
#
loop_
_entity.id
_entity.type
_entity.pdbx_description
1 polymer ?
#
loop_
_entity_poly.entity_id
_entity_poly.type
_entity_poly.pdbx_seq_one_letter_code
_entity_poly.pdbx_strand_id
1 'polypeptide(L)'
;MTIIKEIEEFIKNLPMDYEFTATWLKKELSKQYNRPNSSYIPSDYCYNRKNNGINYDNQPHYFIYLGRNKYKFVGKDYVYKGEIEHNPRKKF
;
A
#
# COMPACT_ATOMS: atom_id res chain seq x y z
N MET A 1 11.53 5.00 -14.28
CA MET A 1 10.31 4.97 -13.43
C MET A 1 10.69 4.55 -12.01
N THR A 2 10.06 5.16 -11.00
CA THR A 2 10.18 4.74 -9.59
C THR A 2 8.99 3.87 -9.21
N ILE A 3 9.13 3.05 -8.15
CA ILE A 3 8.05 2.18 -7.64
C ILE A 3 6.78 2.97 -7.33
N ILE A 4 6.93 4.19 -6.81
CA ILE A 4 5.81 5.08 -6.52
C ILE A 4 5.01 5.39 -7.79
N LYS A 5 5.68 5.81 -8.87
CA LYS A 5 5.01 6.11 -10.14
C LYS A 5 4.35 4.88 -10.76
N GLU A 6 4.98 3.71 -10.66
CA GLU A 6 4.42 2.44 -11.16
C GLU A 6 3.13 2.08 -10.43
N ILE A 7 3.11 2.26 -9.10
CA ILE A 7 1.90 2.09 -8.28
C ILE A 7 0.85 3.15 -8.64
N GLU A 8 1.23 4.43 -8.77
CA GLU A 8 0.30 5.51 -9.14
C GLU A 8 -0.39 5.26 -10.49
N GLU A 9 0.36 4.82 -11.50
CA GLU A 9 -0.20 4.47 -12.81
C GLU A 9 -1.11 3.23 -12.74
N PHE A 10 -0.78 2.27 -11.88
CA PHE A 10 -1.61 1.09 -11.66
C PHE A 10 -2.93 1.43 -10.97
N ILE A 11 -2.89 2.22 -9.90
CA ILE A 11 -4.08 2.61 -9.13
C ILE A 11 -4.99 3.58 -9.87
N LYS A 12 -4.48 4.34 -10.86
CA LYS A 12 -5.34 5.14 -11.75
C LYS A 12 -6.35 4.30 -12.52
N ASN A 13 -6.02 3.05 -12.80
CA ASN A 13 -6.88 2.10 -13.50
C ASN A 13 -7.74 1.25 -12.55
N LEU A 14 -7.54 1.38 -11.23
CA LEU A 14 -8.29 0.66 -10.22
C LEU A 14 -9.56 1.43 -9.83
N PRO A 15 -10.71 0.75 -9.67
CA PRO A 15 -11.89 1.40 -9.13
C PRO A 15 -11.67 1.77 -7.66
N MET A 16 -12.22 2.91 -7.25
CA MET A 16 -12.21 3.34 -5.85
C MET A 16 -12.91 2.29 -4.98
N ASP A 17 -12.46 2.13 -3.74
CA ASP A 17 -12.93 1.12 -2.78
C ASP A 17 -12.65 -0.33 -3.19
N TYR A 18 -11.84 -0.58 -4.22
CA TYR A 18 -11.49 -1.94 -4.64
C TYR A 18 -10.68 -2.68 -3.58
N GLU A 19 -11.16 -3.87 -3.21
CA GLU A 19 -10.50 -4.76 -2.26
C GLU A 19 -9.63 -5.79 -2.98
N PHE A 20 -8.37 -5.88 -2.57
CA PHE A 20 -7.41 -6.80 -3.15
C PHE A 20 -6.44 -7.33 -2.10
N THR A 21 -5.64 -8.33 -2.46
CA THR A 21 -4.60 -8.87 -1.56
C THR A 21 -3.22 -8.33 -1.94
N ALA A 22 -2.28 -8.20 -0.99
CA ALA A 22 -0.93 -7.75 -1.34
C ALA A 22 -0.29 -8.67 -2.39
N THR A 23 -0.55 -9.98 -2.31
CA THR A 23 -0.04 -10.95 -3.27
C THR A 23 -0.55 -10.66 -4.67
N TRP A 24 -1.84 -10.34 -4.80
CA TRP A 24 -2.43 -9.97 -6.08
C TRP A 24 -1.81 -8.68 -6.63
N LEU A 25 -1.73 -7.62 -5.82
CA LEU A 25 -1.12 -6.35 -6.23
C LEU A 25 0.33 -6.53 -6.70
N LYS A 26 1.14 -7.23 -5.89
CA LYS A 26 2.55 -7.52 -6.22
C LYS A 26 2.66 -8.27 -7.54
N LYS A 27 1.78 -9.26 -7.77
CA LYS A 27 1.78 -10.07 -8.98
C LYS A 27 1.40 -9.26 -10.21
N GLU A 28 0.37 -8.42 -10.11
CA GLU A 28 -0.06 -7.55 -11.22
C GLU A 28 1.02 -6.51 -11.56
N LEU A 29 1.57 -5.82 -10.55
CA LEU A 29 2.66 -4.87 -10.75
C LEU A 29 3.94 -5.56 -11.27
N SER A 30 4.25 -6.75 -10.79
CA SER A 30 5.38 -7.54 -11.29
C SER A 30 5.18 -7.95 -12.75
N LYS A 31 3.97 -8.35 -13.13
CA LYS A 31 3.62 -8.71 -14.50
C LYS A 31 3.66 -7.51 -15.44
N GLN A 32 3.21 -6.34 -14.98
CA GLN A 32 3.15 -5.12 -15.79
C GLN A 32 4.51 -4.44 -15.96
N TYR A 33 5.34 -4.42 -14.91
CA TYR A 33 6.62 -3.69 -14.90
C TYR A 33 7.85 -4.62 -14.88
N ASN A 34 7.65 -5.94 -14.97
CA ASN A 34 8.70 -6.97 -14.94
C ASN A 34 9.66 -6.84 -13.74
N ARG A 35 9.13 -6.49 -12.56
CA ARG A 35 9.90 -6.30 -11.31
C ARG A 35 9.63 -7.41 -10.31
N PRO A 36 10.57 -7.71 -9.39
CA PRO A 36 10.33 -8.72 -8.37
C PRO A 36 9.25 -8.26 -7.36
N ASN A 37 8.39 -9.20 -6.95
CA ASN A 37 7.29 -8.98 -5.97
C ASN A 37 7.77 -8.39 -4.64
N SER A 38 9.03 -8.62 -4.28
CA SER A 38 9.68 -8.09 -3.08
C SER A 38 9.95 -6.58 -3.16
N SER A 39 9.96 -5.98 -4.35
CA SER A 39 10.08 -4.52 -4.52
C SER A 39 8.81 -3.79 -4.10
N TYR A 40 7.64 -4.42 -4.22
CA TYR A 40 6.37 -3.79 -3.92
C TYR A 40 5.92 -4.10 -2.49
N ILE A 41 5.89 -3.07 -1.64
CA ILE A 41 5.47 -3.16 -0.24
C ILE A 41 4.21 -2.31 -0.06
N PRO A 42 3.00 -2.87 -0.29
CA PRO A 42 1.75 -2.11 -0.14
C PRO A 42 1.53 -1.59 1.28
N SER A 43 2.08 -2.28 2.29
CA SER A 43 2.06 -1.84 3.69
C SER A 43 2.70 -0.46 3.91
N ASP A 44 3.65 -0.05 3.08
CA ASP A 44 4.29 1.27 3.17
C ASP A 44 3.34 2.40 2.75
N TYR A 45 2.40 2.10 1.86
CA TYR A 45 1.48 3.07 1.25
C TYR A 45 0.07 3.01 1.88
N CYS A 46 -0.03 2.54 3.13
CA CYS A 46 -1.29 2.38 3.85
C CYS A 46 -1.58 3.55 4.80
N TYR A 47 -2.77 4.13 4.72
CA TYR A 47 -3.21 5.18 5.65
C TYR A 47 -3.31 4.70 7.09
N ASN A 48 -3.79 3.48 7.29
CA ASN A 48 -4.10 2.97 8.63
C ASN A 48 -2.94 2.22 9.31
N ARG A 49 -1.77 2.14 8.66
CA ARG A 49 -0.65 1.37 9.20
C ARG A 49 0.64 2.16 9.11
N LYS A 50 1.28 2.34 10.25
CA LYS A 50 2.64 2.90 10.32
C LYS A 50 3.62 1.77 10.58
N ASN A 51 4.54 1.53 9.64
CA ASN A 51 5.61 0.55 9.84
C ASN A 51 6.86 1.25 10.41
N ASN A 52 7.56 0.61 11.35
CA ASN A 52 8.72 1.23 11.96
C ASN A 52 9.91 1.15 10.99
N GLY A 53 10.31 2.28 10.41
CA GLY A 53 11.35 2.37 9.38
C GLY A 53 10.96 3.13 8.12
N ILE A 54 9.68 3.53 7.98
CA ILE A 54 9.19 4.32 6.85
C ILE A 54 8.82 5.72 7.34
N ASN A 55 9.08 6.72 6.50
CA ASN A 55 8.74 8.10 6.82
C ASN A 55 7.28 8.36 6.39
N TYR A 56 6.35 7.89 7.22
CA TYR A 56 4.89 7.98 6.97
C TYR A 56 4.49 9.38 6.49
N ASP A 57 4.93 10.46 7.15
CA ASP A 57 4.60 11.84 6.75
C ASP A 57 5.08 12.25 5.35
N ASN A 58 6.17 11.66 4.85
CA ASN A 58 6.78 12.04 3.57
C ASN A 58 6.40 11.09 2.43
N GLN A 59 5.76 9.95 2.71
CA GLN A 59 5.42 8.96 1.70
C GLN A 59 3.94 9.07 1.34
N PRO A 60 3.57 8.94 0.05
CA PRO A 60 2.16 9.00 -0.32
C PRO A 60 1.43 7.74 0.16
N HIS A 61 0.16 7.91 0.52
CA HIS A 61 -0.70 6.80 0.94
C HIS A 61 -1.85 6.66 -0.05
N TYR A 62 -2.21 5.42 -0.36
CA TYR A 62 -3.25 5.10 -1.34
C TYR A 62 -4.21 4.00 -0.86
N PHE A 63 -3.79 3.23 0.13
CA PHE A 63 -4.46 2.00 0.54
C PHE A 63 -4.88 2.04 2.01
N ILE A 64 -5.82 1.18 2.37
CA ILE A 64 -6.15 0.84 3.75
C ILE A 64 -5.93 -0.65 3.93
N TYR A 65 -5.18 -1.04 4.93
CA TYR A 65 -5.01 -2.44 5.31
C TYR A 65 -6.26 -2.95 6.02
N LEU A 66 -6.99 -3.90 5.43
CA LEU A 66 -8.20 -4.47 6.03
C LEU A 66 -7.92 -5.66 6.96
N GLY A 67 -6.66 -6.08 7.09
CA GLY A 67 -6.29 -7.29 7.84
C GLY A 67 -6.14 -8.52 6.94
N ARG A 68 -5.47 -9.56 7.47
CA ARG A 68 -5.25 -10.86 6.78
C ARG A 68 -4.74 -10.72 5.34
N ASN A 69 -3.76 -9.84 5.12
CA ASN A 69 -3.16 -9.60 3.80
C ASN A 69 -4.12 -8.98 2.76
N LYS A 70 -5.25 -8.39 3.20
CA LYS A 70 -6.19 -7.64 2.37
C LYS A 70 -5.98 -6.15 2.50
N TYR A 71 -6.17 -5.45 1.40
CA TYR A 71 -5.98 -4.01 1.23
C TYR A 71 -7.14 -3.47 0.42
N LYS A 72 -7.47 -2.21 0.67
CA LYS A 72 -8.52 -1.48 -0.03
C LYS A 72 -7.93 -0.25 -0.67
N PHE A 73 -8.19 -0.03 -1.95
CA PHE A 73 -7.79 1.19 -2.63
C PHE A 73 -8.75 2.32 -2.25
N VAL A 74 -8.21 3.41 -1.72
CA VAL A 74 -9.00 4.59 -1.33
C VAL A 74 -8.54 5.88 -2.01
N GLY A 75 -7.39 5.85 -2.69
CA GLY A 75 -6.83 7.02 -3.37
C GLY A 75 -6.05 7.95 -2.44
N LYS A 76 -5.33 8.90 -3.04
CA LYS A 76 -4.46 9.87 -2.33
C LYS A 76 -5.22 10.97 -1.58
N ASP A 77 -6.46 11.21 -1.99
CA ASP A 77 -7.33 12.25 -1.43
C ASP A 77 -8.17 11.69 -0.27
N TYR A 78 -7.93 10.45 0.13
CA TYR A 78 -8.68 9.83 1.22
C TYR A 78 -8.25 10.38 2.58
N VAL A 79 -9.22 10.98 3.29
CA VAL A 79 -9.01 11.44 4.67
C VAL A 79 -9.31 10.29 5.61
N TYR A 80 -8.28 9.54 6.00
CA TYR A 80 -8.41 8.50 7.01
C TYR A 80 -8.64 9.11 8.40
N LYS A 81 -9.85 8.91 8.94
CA LYS A 81 -10.26 9.38 10.28
C LYS A 81 -10.22 8.27 11.35
N GLY A 82 -9.74 7.08 11.00
CA GLY A 82 -9.64 5.96 11.95
C GLY A 82 -8.36 6.02 12.79
N GLU A 83 -8.26 5.12 13.76
CA GLU A 83 -7.03 4.94 14.53
C GLU A 83 -5.94 4.30 13.65
N ILE A 84 -4.76 4.92 13.61
CA ILE A 84 -3.61 4.38 12.86
C ILE A 84 -2.99 3.27 13.72
N GLU A 85 -3.08 2.02 13.26
CA GLU A 85 -2.40 0.91 13.89
C GLU A 85 -0.89 1.04 13.67
N HIS A 86 -0.18 1.46 14.72
CA HIS A 86 1.26 1.33 14.78
C HIS A 86 1.57 -0.11 15.19
N ASN A 87 2.28 -0.85 14.35
CA ASN A 87 2.75 -2.19 14.70
C ASN A 87 4.19 -2.08 15.22
N PRO A 88 4.43 -1.83 16.53
CA PRO A 88 5.77 -1.88 17.07
C PRO A 88 6.32 -3.29 16.88
N ARG A 89 7.55 -3.42 16.34
CA ARG A 89 8.30 -4.68 16.47
C ARG A 89 8.31 -5.02 17.97
N LYS A 90 7.67 -6.11 18.38
CA LYS A 90 7.93 -6.71 19.68
C LYS A 90 9.44 -6.96 19.73
N LYS A 91 10.16 -6.19 20.55
CA LYS A 91 11.50 -6.56 21.00
C LYS A 91 11.32 -7.88 21.75
N PHE A 92 11.78 -8.97 21.15
CA PHE A 92 12.16 -10.16 21.89
C PHE A 92 13.58 -9.95 22.40
#